data_AF-A0A954UDY2-F1
#
_entry.id   AF-A0A954UDY2-F1
#
_cell.length_a   1.000
_cell.length_b   1.000
_cell.length_c   1.000
_cell.angle_alpha   90.00
_cell.angle_beta   90.00
_cell.angle_gamma   90.00
#
_symmetry.space_group_name_H-M   'P 1'
#
loop_
_entity.id
_entity.type
_entity.pdbx_description
1 polymer ?
#
loop_
_entity_poly.entity_id
_entity_poly.type
_entity_poly.pdbx_seq_one_letter_code
_entity_poly.pdbx_strand_id
1 'polypeptide(L)'
;MSIDRPASPVAQELNRENSPAYVPERGEAYLDIVWRQFKKNSSAYVALWLMAPVFLIAIFAPAIASDQPYIFVDGDEVLYPWLRSIFNPEVPVDFLFNMAMLAFAPWILLTVVANFYLKRRRVPGRRRVFLSLAAFLILTL
;
A
#
# COMPACT_ATOMS: atom_id res chain seq x y z
N MET A 1 26.60 30.86 -43.40
CA MET A 1 26.94 30.47 -42.01
C MET A 1 25.91 31.15 -41.10
N SER A 2 24.79 30.47 -40.83
CA SER A 2 23.71 31.02 -39.98
C SER A 2 24.11 30.82 -38.52
N ILE A 3 24.26 31.90 -37.77
CA ILE A 3 24.56 31.86 -36.34
C ILE A 3 23.26 31.48 -35.63
N ASP A 4 23.16 30.24 -35.16
CA ASP A 4 22.11 29.82 -34.23
C ASP A 4 22.26 30.66 -32.95
N ARG A 5 21.40 31.66 -32.81
CA ARG A 5 21.31 32.44 -31.57
C ARG A 5 20.67 31.56 -30.50
N PRO A 6 21.30 31.38 -29.31
CA PRO A 6 20.65 30.67 -28.21
C PRO A 6 19.37 31.39 -27.83
N ALA A 7 18.30 30.63 -27.60
CA ALA A 7 17.00 31.15 -27.17
C ALA A 7 17.18 32.06 -25.94
N SER A 8 16.65 33.29 -26.03
CA SER A 8 16.73 34.30 -24.96
C SER A 8 16.29 33.72 -23.61
N PRO A 9 17.00 33.99 -22.50
CA PRO A 9 16.58 33.58 -21.15
C PRO A 9 15.15 34.02 -20.82
N VAL A 10 14.76 35.21 -21.32
CA VAL A 10 13.42 35.78 -21.16
C VAL A 10 12.36 34.94 -21.87
N ALA A 11 12.69 34.35 -23.03
CA ALA A 11 11.77 33.46 -23.75
C ALA A 11 11.57 32.12 -23.04
N GLN A 12 12.56 31.66 -22.26
CA GLN A 12 12.44 30.45 -21.44
C GLN A 12 11.62 30.70 -20.16
N GLU A 13 11.75 31.89 -19.55
CA GLU A 13 10.93 32.31 -18.41
C GLU A 13 9.46 32.50 -18.79
N LEU A 14 9.18 33.18 -19.90
CA LEU A 14 7.81 33.34 -20.44
C LEU A 14 7.13 32.00 -20.77
N ASN A 15 7.89 30.98 -21.17
CA ASN A 15 7.37 29.65 -21.49
C ASN A 15 7.19 28.78 -20.23
N ARG A 16 8.01 29.00 -19.18
CA ARG A 16 7.78 28.42 -17.84
C ARG A 16 6.55 28.99 -17.16
N GLU A 17 6.33 30.30 -17.29
CA GLU A 17 5.18 30.99 -16.70
C GLU A 17 3.86 30.64 -17.42
N ASN A 18 3.91 30.38 -18.74
CA ASN A 18 2.76 29.94 -19.53
C ASN A 18 2.55 28.41 -19.59
N SER A 19 3.27 27.64 -18.76
CA SER A 19 2.88 26.25 -18.55
C SER A 19 1.48 26.24 -17.95
N PRO A 20 0.49 25.53 -18.53
CA PRO A 20 -0.88 25.61 -18.09
C PRO A 20 -0.94 25.20 -16.62
N ALA A 21 -1.15 26.19 -15.75
CA ALA A 21 -1.35 25.99 -14.34
C ALA A 21 -2.52 25.00 -14.22
N TYR A 22 -2.30 23.90 -13.52
CA TYR A 22 -3.31 22.87 -13.34
C TYR A 22 -4.52 23.48 -12.63
N VAL A 23 -5.60 23.73 -13.36
CA VAL A 23 -6.86 24.20 -12.80
C VAL A 23 -7.65 22.96 -12.37
N PRO A 24 -7.81 22.70 -11.07
CA PRO A 24 -8.61 21.57 -10.62
C PRO A 24 -10.07 21.77 -11.05
N GLU A 25 -10.68 20.76 -11.66
CA GLU A 25 -12.13 20.78 -11.91
C GLU A 25 -12.87 20.83 -10.57
N ARG A 26 -13.95 21.62 -10.48
CA ARG A 26 -14.76 21.75 -9.26
C ARG A 26 -15.32 20.36 -8.87
N GLY A 27 -14.71 19.73 -7.86
CA GLY A 27 -15.09 18.40 -7.35
C GLY A 27 -13.93 17.39 -7.23
N GLU A 28 -12.76 17.67 -7.79
CA GLU A 28 -11.57 16.83 -7.59
C GLU A 28 -11.08 16.89 -6.14
N ALA A 29 -10.81 15.74 -5.52
CA ALA A 29 -10.18 15.74 -4.20
C ALA A 29 -8.71 16.04 -4.33
N TYR A 30 -8.19 16.70 -3.30
CA TYR A 30 -6.76 16.88 -3.08
C TYR A 30 -5.95 15.59 -3.32
N LEU A 31 -6.41 14.44 -2.82
CA LEU A 31 -5.73 13.16 -3.02
C LEU A 31 -5.68 12.70 -4.48
N ASP A 32 -6.71 12.99 -5.28
CA ASP A 32 -6.72 12.64 -6.71
C ASP A 32 -5.68 13.48 -7.48
N ILE A 33 -5.54 14.74 -7.09
CA ILE A 33 -4.54 15.66 -7.63
C ILE A 33 -3.13 15.19 -7.23
N VAL A 34 -2.90 14.92 -5.95
CA VAL A 34 -1.60 14.42 -5.44
C VAL A 34 -1.23 13.12 -6.12
N TRP A 35 -2.15 12.17 -6.26
CA TRP A 35 -1.87 10.90 -6.93
C TRP A 35 -1.51 11.07 -8.40
N ARG A 36 -2.18 11.99 -9.11
CA ARG A 36 -1.88 12.31 -10.50
C ARG A 36 -0.50 12.94 -10.66
N GLN A 37 -0.11 13.85 -9.76
CA GLN A 37 1.23 14.44 -9.77
C GLN A 37 2.30 13.41 -9.36
N PHE A 38 2.00 12.56 -8.37
CA PHE A 38 2.89 11.50 -7.92
C PHE A 38 3.20 10.51 -9.05
N LYS A 39 2.18 10.06 -9.80
CA LYS A 39 2.36 9.13 -10.93
C LYS A 39 3.17 9.72 -12.10
N LYS A 40 3.21 11.04 -12.26
CA LYS A 40 4.05 11.71 -13.28
C LYS A 40 5.53 11.63 -12.94
N ASN A 41 5.89 11.51 -11.66
CA ASN A 41 7.27 11.35 -11.24
C ASN A 41 7.66 9.86 -11.29
N SER A 42 8.30 9.44 -12.38
CA SER A 42 8.72 8.05 -12.58
C SER A 42 9.60 7.52 -11.44
N SER A 43 10.48 8.35 -10.87
CA SER A 43 11.36 7.94 -9.77
C SER A 43 10.57 7.63 -8.51
N ALA A 44 9.65 8.52 -8.12
CA ALA A 44 8.79 8.31 -6.96
C ALA A 44 7.84 7.13 -7.14
N TYR A 45 7.31 6.95 -8.35
CA TYR A 45 6.43 5.83 -8.69
C TYR A 45 7.16 4.48 -8.63
N VAL A 46 8.38 4.41 -9.15
CA VAL A 46 9.22 3.21 -9.06
C VAL A 46 9.59 2.91 -7.62
N ALA A 47 9.95 3.92 -6.82
CA ALA A 47 10.24 3.74 -5.40
C ALA A 47 9.04 3.16 -4.64
N LEU A 48 7.83 3.64 -4.92
CA LEU A 48 6.61 3.06 -4.34
C LEU A 48 6.44 1.59 -4.76
N TRP A 49 6.73 1.26 -6.02
CA TRP A 49 6.62 -0.10 -6.54
C TRP A 49 7.66 -1.05 -5.93
N LEU A 50 8.86 -0.55 -5.59
CA LEU A 50 9.89 -1.30 -4.87
C LEU A 50 9.57 -1.44 -3.37
N MET A 51 8.90 -0.44 -2.78
CA MET A 51 8.50 -0.49 -1.37
C MET A 51 7.42 -1.54 -1.10
N ALA A 52 6.46 -1.69 -2.02
CA ALA A 52 5.35 -2.64 -1.87
C ALA A 52 5.79 -4.10 -1.59
N PRO A 53 6.69 -4.73 -2.37
CA PRO A 53 7.14 -6.09 -2.09
C PRO A 53 7.95 -6.19 -0.80
N VAL A 54 8.76 -5.18 -0.46
CA VAL A 54 9.51 -5.16 0.80
C VAL A 54 8.55 -5.15 2.00
N PHE A 55 7.49 -4.34 1.92
CA PHE A 55 6.45 -4.31 2.95
C PHE A 55 5.71 -5.64 3.07
N LEU A 56 5.41 -6.30 1.95
CA LEU A 56 4.81 -7.65 1.97
C LEU A 56 5.75 -8.66 2.61
N ILE A 57 7.03 -8.67 2.23
CA ILE A 57 8.03 -9.55 2.84
C ILE A 57 8.10 -9.31 4.36
N ALA A 58 8.05 -8.06 4.82
CA ALA A 58 8.06 -7.75 6.24
C ALA A 58 6.83 -8.32 6.98
N ILE A 59 5.63 -8.20 6.40
CA ILE A 59 4.41 -8.79 6.99
C ILE A 59 4.48 -10.32 7.03
N PHE A 60 4.98 -10.95 5.97
CA PHE A 60 5.08 -12.40 5.88
C PHE A 60 6.37 -12.99 6.47
N ALA A 61 7.26 -12.15 7.00
CA ALA A 61 8.52 -12.58 7.60
C ALA A 61 8.33 -13.62 8.72
N PRO A 62 7.35 -13.49 9.65
CA PRO A 62 7.15 -14.50 10.69
C PRO A 62 6.74 -15.88 10.16
N ALA A 63 6.15 -15.96 8.96
CA ALA A 63 5.87 -17.23 8.31
C ALA A 63 7.10 -17.79 7.60
N ILE A 64 7.88 -16.93 6.92
CA ILE A 64 9.01 -17.33 6.07
C ILE A 64 10.25 -17.70 6.89
N ALA A 65 10.54 -16.92 7.94
CA ALA A 65 11.73 -17.06 8.77
C ALA A 65 11.44 -17.82 10.08
N SER A 66 10.35 -18.59 10.15
CA SER A 66 10.02 -19.33 11.36
C SER A 66 10.94 -20.54 11.54
N ASP A 67 11.56 -20.64 12.72
CA ASP A 67 12.38 -21.79 13.11
C ASP A 67 11.54 -23.00 13.58
N GLN A 68 10.21 -22.86 13.63
CA GLN A 68 9.30 -23.89 14.14
C GLN A 68 8.71 -24.74 12.98
N PRO A 69 8.60 -26.07 13.15
CA PRO A 69 7.93 -26.91 12.16
C PRO A 69 6.44 -26.55 12.09
N TYR A 70 5.92 -26.47 10.86
CA TYR A 70 4.49 -26.17 10.64
C TYR A 70 3.59 -27.28 11.17
N ILE A 71 4.01 -28.53 11.01
CA ILE A 71 3.29 -29.73 11.43
C ILE A 71 4.28 -30.64 12.12
N PHE A 72 3.93 -31.08 13.32
CA PHE A 72 4.68 -32.08 14.06
C PHE A 72 3.73 -33.23 14.40
N VAL A 73 4.10 -34.45 14.03
CA VAL A 73 3.29 -35.64 14.31
C VAL A 73 4.02 -36.44 15.37
N ASP A 74 3.37 -36.63 16.53
CA ASP A 74 3.88 -37.45 17.62
C ASP A 74 2.89 -38.58 17.91
N GLY A 75 3.19 -39.77 17.40
CA GLY A 75 2.29 -40.92 17.47
C GLY A 75 0.93 -40.65 16.81
N ASP A 76 -0.14 -40.68 17.62
CA ASP A 76 -1.53 -40.42 17.19
C ASP A 76 -1.93 -38.93 17.24
N GLU A 77 -1.05 -38.05 17.73
CA GLU A 77 -1.34 -36.61 17.86
C GLU A 77 -0.66 -35.79 16.76
N VAL A 78 -1.44 -34.90 16.13
CA VAL A 78 -0.94 -33.90 15.19
C VAL A 78 -0.89 -32.54 15.89
N LEU A 79 0.31 -32.06 16.12
CA LEU A 79 0.58 -30.77 16.72
C LEU A 79 0.92 -29.74 15.63
N TYR A 80 0.53 -28.48 15.89
CA TYR A 80 0.86 -27.32 15.04
C TYR A 80 1.68 -26.31 15.86
N PRO A 81 2.99 -26.58 16.10
CA PRO A 81 3.85 -25.71 16.92
C PRO A 81 3.91 -24.28 16.41
N TRP A 82 4.01 -24.11 15.09
CA TRP A 82 4.00 -22.80 14.44
C TRP A 82 2.78 -21.95 14.80
N LEU A 83 1.57 -22.53 14.78
CA LEU A 83 0.35 -21.80 15.12
C LEU A 83 0.37 -21.32 16.58
N ARG A 84 0.91 -22.14 17.50
CA ARG A 84 1.06 -21.74 18.91
C ARG A 84 2.08 -20.60 19.06
N SER A 85 3.19 -20.66 18.32
CA SER A 85 4.23 -19.63 18.33
C SER A 85 3.72 -18.27 17.84
N ILE A 86 2.76 -18.24 16.89
CA ILE A 86 2.15 -16.99 16.42
C ILE A 86 1.39 -16.26 17.54
N PHE A 87 0.66 -17.00 18.37
CA PHE A 87 -0.18 -16.42 19.44
C PHE A 87 0.56 -16.19 20.76
N ASN A 88 1.72 -16.81 20.95
CA ASN A 88 2.54 -16.65 22.15
C ASN A 88 4.01 -16.33 21.80
N PRO A 89 4.28 -15.19 21.16
CA PRO A 89 5.64 -14.78 20.85
C PRO A 89 6.37 -14.31 22.11
N GLU A 90 7.68 -14.56 22.15
CA GLU A 90 8.54 -14.11 23.26
C GLU A 90 8.86 -12.61 23.15
N VAL A 91 8.94 -12.08 21.92
CA VAL A 91 9.31 -10.70 21.65
C VAL A 91 8.08 -9.87 21.24
N PRO A 92 7.87 -8.67 21.81
CA PRO A 92 6.72 -7.83 21.46
C PRO A 92 6.66 -7.40 19.98
N VAL A 93 7.82 -7.28 19.34
CA VAL A 93 7.91 -6.95 17.91
C VAL A 93 7.31 -8.06 17.06
N ASP A 94 7.56 -9.32 17.42
CA ASP A 94 7.02 -10.49 16.70
C ASP A 94 5.51 -10.55 16.83
N PHE A 95 4.95 -10.15 17.99
CA PHE A 95 3.50 -10.02 18.18
C PHE A 95 2.87 -9.08 17.16
N LEU A 96 3.46 -7.91 16.94
CA LEU A 96 2.94 -6.93 15.97
C LEU A 96 2.93 -7.51 14.55
N PHE A 97 4.01 -8.15 14.11
CA PHE A 97 4.09 -8.74 12.77
C PHE A 97 3.18 -9.96 12.62
N ASN A 98 3.06 -10.80 13.65
CA ASN A 98 2.13 -11.93 13.69
C ASN A 98 0.67 -11.48 13.55
N MET A 99 0.27 -10.45 14.29
CA MET A 99 -1.07 -9.87 14.18
C MET A 99 -1.29 -9.18 12.85
N ALA A 100 -0.29 -8.45 12.32
CA ALA A 100 -0.36 -7.85 10.99
C ALA A 100 -0.56 -8.91 9.90
N MET A 101 0.16 -10.02 9.96
CA MET A 101 0.03 -11.16 9.04
C MET A 101 -1.36 -11.81 9.12
N LEU A 102 -1.83 -12.07 10.35
CA LEU A 102 -3.16 -12.66 10.57
C LEU A 102 -4.29 -11.72 10.13
N ALA A 103 -4.15 -10.41 10.36
CA ALA A 103 -5.12 -9.40 9.95
C ALA A 103 -5.13 -9.18 8.43
N PHE A 104 -3.98 -9.38 7.75
CA PHE A 104 -3.83 -9.07 6.32
C PHE A 104 -4.81 -9.85 5.43
N ALA A 105 -4.98 -11.16 5.63
CA ALA A 105 -5.87 -11.99 4.84
C ALA A 105 -7.38 -11.64 5.00
N PRO A 106 -7.96 -11.61 6.22
CA PRO A 106 -9.35 -11.21 6.41
C PRO A 106 -9.56 -9.75 6.01
N TRP A 107 -8.56 -8.88 6.19
CA TRP A 107 -8.63 -7.51 5.70
C TRP A 107 -8.73 -7.45 4.19
N ILE A 108 -7.85 -8.09 3.42
CA ILE A 108 -7.96 -8.14 1.96
C ILE A 108 -9.32 -8.68 1.53
N LEU A 109 -9.79 -9.76 2.16
CA LEU A 109 -11.11 -10.32 1.85
C LEU A 109 -12.24 -9.30 2.09
N LEU A 110 -12.24 -8.63 3.25
CA LEU A 110 -13.22 -7.60 3.57
C LEU A 110 -13.15 -6.43 2.60
N THR A 111 -11.96 -5.97 2.24
CA THR A 111 -11.81 -4.86 1.30
C THR A 111 -12.28 -5.22 -0.10
N VAL A 112 -12.00 -6.42 -0.59
CA VAL A 112 -12.47 -6.91 -1.90
C VAL A 112 -13.99 -7.08 -1.89
N VAL A 113 -14.55 -7.71 -0.86
CA VAL A 113 -16.01 -7.90 -0.71
C VAL A 113 -16.73 -6.56 -0.58
N ALA A 114 -16.24 -5.68 0.30
CA ALA A 114 -16.79 -4.33 0.46
C ALA A 114 -16.68 -3.55 -0.85
N ASN A 115 -15.54 -3.60 -1.55
CA ASN A 115 -15.38 -2.92 -2.82
C ASN A 115 -16.35 -3.47 -3.88
N PHE A 116 -16.55 -4.78 -3.94
CA PHE A 116 -17.52 -5.40 -4.85
C PHE A 116 -18.96 -4.99 -4.53
N TYR A 117 -19.34 -4.99 -3.24
CA TYR A 117 -20.67 -4.60 -2.77
C TYR A 117 -20.95 -3.10 -2.97
N LEU A 118 -19.96 -2.25 -2.67
CA LEU A 118 -20.05 -0.79 -2.81
C LEU A 118 -19.97 -0.34 -4.27
N LYS A 119 -19.29 -1.10 -5.16
CA LYS A 119 -19.29 -0.89 -6.61
C LYS A 119 -20.68 -1.10 -7.20
N ARG A 120 -21.40 -2.12 -6.73
CA ARG A 120 -22.81 -2.34 -7.11
C ARG A 120 -23.72 -1.18 -6.66
N ARG A 121 -23.40 -0.48 -5.58
CA ARG A 121 -24.17 0.67 -5.05
C ARG A 121 -23.70 2.06 -5.52
N ARG A 122 -22.83 2.16 -6.53
CA ARG A 122 -22.27 3.44 -7.07
C ARG A 122 -21.66 4.38 -6.00
N VAL A 123 -21.18 3.85 -4.87
CA VAL A 123 -20.60 4.67 -3.79
C VAL A 123 -19.23 5.22 -4.21
N PRO A 124 -18.90 6.50 -3.96
CA PRO A 124 -17.60 7.07 -4.34
C PRO A 124 -16.42 6.30 -3.72
N GLY A 125 -15.38 6.06 -4.51
CA GLY A 125 -14.22 5.22 -4.15
C GLY A 125 -13.51 5.64 -2.86
N ARG A 126 -13.57 6.92 -2.49
CA ARG A 126 -12.93 7.49 -1.30
C ARG A 126 -13.43 6.88 0.02
N ARG A 127 -14.74 6.66 0.16
CA ARG A 127 -15.30 5.99 1.36
C ARG A 127 -14.83 4.53 1.45
N ARG A 128 -14.56 3.88 0.32
CA ARG A 128 -14.10 2.49 0.28
C ARG A 128 -12.67 2.36 0.80
N VAL A 129 -11.78 3.28 0.45
CA VAL A 129 -10.39 3.30 0.92
C VAL A 129 -10.31 3.59 2.42
N PHE A 130 -11.05 4.59 2.91
CA PHE A 130 -11.09 4.90 4.34
C PHE A 130 -11.68 3.76 5.19
N LEU A 131 -12.78 3.14 4.75
CA LEU A 131 -13.34 1.97 5.43
C LEU A 131 -12.37 0.79 5.44
N SER A 132 -11.62 0.60 4.36
CA SER A 132 -10.59 -0.43 4.26
C SER A 132 -9.49 -0.16 5.29
N LEU A 133 -8.89 1.03 5.30
CA LEU A 133 -7.84 1.40 6.26
C LEU A 133 -8.30 1.26 7.73
N ALA A 134 -9.52 1.71 8.03
CA ALA A 134 -10.08 1.57 9.38
C ALA A 134 -10.27 0.09 9.77
N ALA A 135 -10.74 -0.76 8.86
CA ALA A 135 -10.90 -2.18 9.11
C ALA A 135 -9.57 -2.89 9.39
N PHE A 136 -8.49 -2.52 8.69
CA PHE A 136 -7.16 -3.08 8.96
C PHE A 136 -6.71 -2.74 10.38
N LEU A 137 -6.77 -1.45 10.73
CA LEU A 137 -6.35 -0.96 12.05
C LEU A 137 -7.12 -1.61 13.20
N ILE A 138 -8.43 -1.83 13.02
CA ILE A 138 -9.27 -2.52 14.01
C ILE A 138 -8.91 -4.00 14.13
N LEU A 139 -8.52 -4.66 13.04
CA LEU A 139 -8.14 -6.08 13.06
C LEU A 139 -6.74 -6.32 13.65
N THR A 140 -5.88 -5.29 13.64
CA THR A 140 -4.48 -5.39 14.12
C THR A 140 -4.27 -4.91 15.56
N LEU A 141 -5.22 -4.15 16.12
CA LEU A 141 -5.13 -3.56 17.46
C LEU A 141 -5.78 -4.49 18.50
#